data_AF-A0A7Y4YXQ8-F1
#
_entry.id   AF-A0A7Y4YXQ8-F1
#
_cell.length_a   1.000
_cell.length_b   1.000
_cell.length_c   1.000
_cell.angle_alpha   90.00
_cell.angle_beta   90.00
_cell.angle_gamma   90.00
#
_symmetry.space_group_name_H-M   'P 1'
#
loop_
_entity.id
_entity.type
_entity.pdbx_description
1 polymer ?
#
loop_
_entity_poly.entity_id
_entity_poly.type
_entity_poly.pdbx_seq_one_letter_code
_entity_poly.pdbx_strand_id
1 'polypeptide(L)'
;MTDAGSSANEAEPSQPAQAGPSPHNHGLAALTIGAIGVVFGDIGTSPLYAFREALGQAASDGLTLDEIIGVMSLALWALIVIVTLKYVTFLMRADNDGEGGVLALLALAQRGTKKRGGLVLALGAIGAALFYGDAVITPALSVLSAVEGLKTLPGIGQAFTENRILLIGLGILVGLFAIQSKGTAAV
;
A
#
# COMPACT_ATOMS: atom_id res chain seq x y z
N MET A 1 13.03 12.08 -72.53
CA MET A 1 13.65 11.47 -71.33
C MET A 1 13.65 12.57 -70.28
N THR A 2 12.80 12.44 -69.24
CA THR A 2 12.76 13.17 -67.94
C THR A 2 12.61 14.71 -68.00
N ASP A 3 11.79 15.42 -67.23
CA ASP A 3 11.01 15.10 -66.04
C ASP A 3 9.91 16.16 -65.83
N ALA A 4 8.89 15.79 -65.06
CA ALA A 4 7.79 16.65 -64.64
C ALA A 4 8.23 17.70 -63.60
N GLY A 5 7.81 18.95 -63.78
CA GLY A 5 7.99 20.04 -62.82
C GLY A 5 6.64 20.57 -62.34
N SER A 6 6.27 20.15 -61.14
CA SER A 6 5.03 20.45 -60.42
C SER A 6 5.11 21.78 -59.65
N SER A 7 3.95 22.45 -59.54
CA SER A 7 3.52 23.32 -58.42
C SER A 7 3.97 24.79 -58.33
N ALA A 8 3.01 25.70 -58.54
CA ALA A 8 2.94 27.04 -57.91
C ALA A 8 1.47 27.22 -57.47
N ASN A 9 1.14 27.09 -56.18
CA ASN A 9 1.25 28.09 -55.10
C ASN A 9 0.05 29.06 -55.06
N GLU A 10 -1.00 28.68 -54.32
CA GLU A 10 -1.95 29.62 -53.71
C GLU A 10 -1.95 29.35 -52.20
N ALA A 11 -1.33 30.26 -51.47
CA ALA A 11 -1.24 30.25 -50.01
C ALA A 11 -2.36 31.12 -49.44
N GLU A 12 -3.35 30.49 -48.78
CA GLU A 12 -4.28 31.20 -47.91
C GLU A 12 -3.65 31.46 -46.52
N PRO A 13 -3.95 32.61 -45.88
CA PRO A 13 -3.26 33.06 -44.69
C PRO A 13 -3.66 32.26 -43.43
N SER A 14 -2.66 31.73 -42.75
CA SER A 14 -2.77 31.01 -41.48
C SER A 14 -3.21 31.97 -40.36
N GLN A 15 -4.43 31.78 -39.83
CA GLN A 15 -4.87 32.49 -38.62
C GLN A 15 -4.10 31.97 -37.37
N PRO A 16 -3.74 32.86 -36.42
CA PRO A 16 -2.83 32.53 -35.33
C PRO A 16 -3.47 31.63 -34.25
N ALA A 17 -2.63 30.75 -33.71
CA ALA A 17 -2.92 29.82 -32.62
C ALA A 17 -3.57 30.52 -31.42
N GLN A 18 -4.82 30.15 -31.12
CA GLN A 18 -5.44 30.46 -29.83
C GLN A 18 -5.08 29.33 -28.85
N ALA A 19 -3.99 29.53 -28.09
CA ALA A 19 -3.70 28.73 -26.91
C ALA A 19 -4.67 29.15 -25.79
N GLY A 20 -5.75 28.38 -25.60
CA GLY A 20 -6.62 28.51 -24.44
C GLY A 20 -5.88 28.14 -23.14
N PRO A 21 -6.22 28.76 -22.01
CA PRO A 21 -5.53 28.54 -20.74
C PRO A 21 -5.83 27.13 -20.20
N SER A 22 -4.79 26.34 -19.91
CA SER A 22 -4.93 24.99 -19.35
C SER A 22 -5.14 25.04 -17.83
N PRO A 23 -6.22 24.47 -17.27
CA PRO A 23 -6.40 24.36 -15.82
C PRO A 23 -6.01 22.93 -15.35
N HIS A 24 -4.72 22.70 -15.03
CA HIS A 24 -4.24 21.37 -14.60
C HIS A 24 -3.69 21.28 -13.15
N ASN A 25 -4.01 22.23 -12.26
CA ASN A 25 -3.47 22.19 -10.89
C ASN A 25 -4.36 21.47 -9.86
N HIS A 26 -5.67 21.34 -10.10
CA HIS A 26 -6.56 20.68 -9.13
C HIS A 26 -6.47 19.15 -9.14
N GLY A 27 -6.14 18.54 -10.29
CA GLY A 27 -5.96 17.09 -10.39
C GLY A 27 -4.74 16.59 -9.62
N LEU A 28 -3.60 17.27 -9.72
CA LEU A 28 -2.36 16.85 -9.06
C LEU A 28 -2.46 16.91 -7.52
N ALA A 29 -3.10 17.95 -6.98
CA ALA A 29 -3.29 18.08 -5.54
C ALA A 29 -4.22 16.99 -4.98
N ALA A 30 -5.35 16.72 -5.66
CA ALA A 30 -6.28 15.66 -5.28
C ALA A 30 -5.64 14.26 -5.35
N LEU A 31 -4.88 13.99 -6.42
CA LEU A 31 -4.15 12.73 -6.58
C LEU A 31 -3.06 12.56 -5.53
N THR A 32 -2.36 13.64 -5.16
CA THR A 32 -1.33 13.60 -4.10
C THR A 32 -1.95 13.31 -2.73
N ILE A 33 -3.07 13.95 -2.39
CA ILE A 33 -3.80 13.67 -1.15
C ILE A 33 -4.33 12.23 -1.15
N GLY A 34 -4.86 11.75 -2.28
CA GLY A 34 -5.29 10.37 -2.44
C GLY A 34 -4.15 9.37 -2.22
N ALA A 35 -3.00 9.59 -2.87
CA ALA A 35 -1.83 8.74 -2.74
C ALA A 35 -1.28 8.73 -1.31
N ILE A 36 -1.18 9.89 -0.66
CA ILE A 36 -0.79 9.99 0.76
C ILE A 36 -1.77 9.21 1.63
N GLY A 37 -3.08 9.38 1.41
CA GLY A 37 -4.12 8.68 2.15
C GLY A 37 -4.03 7.16 2.01
N VAL A 38 -3.76 6.64 0.80
CA VAL A 38 -3.56 5.21 0.57
C VAL A 38 -2.31 4.70 1.29
N VAL A 39 -1.18 5.42 1.17
CA VAL A 39 0.10 5.01 1.78
C VAL A 39 0.03 5.03 3.30
N PHE A 40 -0.51 6.09 3.90
CA PHE A 40 -0.70 6.16 5.35
C PHE A 40 -1.73 5.14 5.85
N GLY A 41 -2.76 4.87 5.05
CA GLY A 41 -3.75 3.83 5.34
C GLY A 41 -3.11 2.44 5.44
N ASP A 42 -2.27 2.08 4.47
CA ASP A 42 -1.57 0.78 4.45
C ASP A 42 -0.60 0.65 5.64
N ILE A 43 0.24 1.67 5.86
CA ILE A 43 1.23 1.69 6.96
C ILE A 43 0.57 1.63 8.34
N GLY A 44 -0.60 2.27 8.51
CA GLY A 44 -1.26 2.40 9.82
C GLY A 44 -2.05 1.17 10.26
N THR A 45 -2.45 0.28 9.35
CA THR A 45 -3.32 -0.87 9.69
C THR A 45 -2.58 -1.97 10.44
N SER A 46 -1.33 -2.28 10.07
CA SER A 46 -0.58 -3.39 10.68
C SER A 46 -0.22 -3.16 12.16
N PRO A 47 0.19 -1.96 12.62
CA PRO A 47 0.38 -1.73 14.05
C PRO A 47 -0.91 -1.80 14.85
N LEU A 48 -2.05 -1.38 14.27
CA LEU A 48 -3.35 -1.44 14.93
C LEU A 48 -3.81 -2.88 15.14
N TYR A 49 -3.56 -3.78 14.19
CA TYR A 49 -3.80 -5.21 14.36
C TYR A 49 -2.91 -5.80 15.45
N ALA A 50 -1.60 -5.53 15.39
CA ALA A 50 -0.65 -6.02 16.39
C ALA A 50 -1.01 -5.53 17.81
N PHE A 51 -1.47 -4.29 17.92
CA PHE A 51 -1.97 -3.72 19.18
C PHE A 51 -3.23 -4.43 19.68
N ARG A 52 -4.22 -4.65 18.80
CA ARG A 52 -5.46 -5.39 19.14
C ARG A 52 -5.13 -6.81 19.65
N GLU A 53 -4.23 -7.51 18.96
CA GLU A 53 -3.83 -8.87 19.33
C GLU A 53 -3.06 -8.88 20.65
N ALA A 54 -2.11 -7.96 20.83
CA ALA A 54 -1.34 -7.84 22.07
C ALA A 54 -2.25 -7.53 23.27
N LEU A 55 -3.25 -6.67 23.10
CA LEU A 55 -4.27 -6.44 24.13
C LEU A 55 -5.11 -7.69 24.41
N GLY A 56 -5.52 -8.42 23.37
CA GLY A 56 -6.27 -9.67 23.53
C GLY A 56 -5.54 -10.71 24.36
N GLN A 57 -4.21 -10.78 24.23
CA GLN A 57 -3.37 -11.68 25.03
C GLN A 57 -3.12 -11.15 26.45
N ALA A 58 -2.90 -9.84 26.60
CA ALA A 58 -2.70 -9.21 27.90
C ALA A 58 -3.96 -9.23 28.78
N ALA A 59 -5.15 -9.27 28.16
CA ALA A 59 -6.46 -9.25 28.80
C ALA A 59 -6.88 -10.55 29.51
N SER A 60 -5.97 -11.48 29.77
CA SER A 60 -6.30 -12.87 30.14
C SER A 60 -7.10 -12.98 31.46
N ASP A 61 -6.90 -12.03 32.39
CA ASP A 61 -7.57 -11.98 33.70
C ASP A 61 -8.44 -10.72 33.92
N GLY A 62 -8.69 -9.94 32.86
CA GLY A 62 -9.43 -8.66 32.89
C GLY A 62 -8.70 -7.55 32.15
N LEU A 63 -9.41 -6.47 31.79
CA LEU A 63 -8.80 -5.28 31.18
C LEU A 63 -8.59 -4.22 32.27
N THR A 64 -7.36 -4.09 32.75
CA THR A 64 -6.98 -2.98 33.63
C THR A 64 -6.48 -1.80 32.80
N LEU A 65 -6.68 -0.57 33.30
CA LEU A 65 -6.21 0.63 32.61
C LEU A 65 -4.68 0.62 32.43
N ASP A 66 -3.96 0.05 33.38
CA ASP A 66 -2.50 -0.04 33.37
C ASP A 66 -1.99 -0.95 32.23
N GLU A 67 -2.69 -2.04 31.91
CA GLU A 67 -2.36 -2.92 30.77
C GLU A 67 -2.56 -2.20 29.44
N ILE A 68 -3.66 -1.47 29.28
CA ILE A 68 -3.95 -0.72 28.06
C ILE A 68 -2.86 0.33 27.81
N ILE A 69 -2.53 1.10 28.85
CA ILE A 69 -1.49 2.13 28.76
C ILE A 69 -0.12 1.49 28.54
N GLY A 70 0.17 0.36 29.18
CA GLY A 70 1.42 -0.39 29.02
C GLY A 70 1.62 -0.89 27.59
N VAL A 71 0.61 -1.58 27.02
CA VAL A 71 0.66 -2.08 25.64
C VAL A 71 0.70 -0.91 24.65
N MET A 72 -0.03 0.19 24.90
CA MET A 72 -0.03 1.36 24.01
C MET A 72 1.31 2.08 24.00
N SER A 73 1.93 2.24 25.17
CA SER A 73 3.28 2.79 25.32
C SER A 73 4.32 1.92 24.64
N LEU A 74 4.28 0.59 24.85
CA LEU A 74 5.18 -0.35 24.20
C LEU A 74 5.03 -0.34 22.68
N ALA A 75 3.79 -0.31 22.17
CA ALA A 75 3.53 -0.24 20.74
C ALA A 75 4.10 1.06 20.14
N LEU A 76 3.88 2.21 20.80
CA LEU A 76 4.39 3.49 20.35
C LEU A 76 5.93 3.52 20.34
N TRP A 77 6.58 3.07 21.42
CA TRP A 77 8.04 3.00 21.49
C TRP A 77 8.61 2.00 20.48
N ALA A 78 7.99 0.84 20.31
CA ALA A 78 8.40 -0.15 19.33
C ALA A 78 8.33 0.42 17.90
N LEU A 79 7.27 1.12 17.53
CA LEU A 79 7.16 1.76 16.21
C LEU A 79 8.24 2.80 15.98
N ILE A 80 8.47 3.69 16.97
CA ILE A 80 9.54 4.70 16.87
C ILE A 80 10.90 4.01 16.69
N VAL A 81 11.23 3.03 17.52
CA VAL A 81 12.53 2.35 17.47
C VAL A 81 12.68 1.54 16.18
N ILE A 82 11.67 0.79 15.76
CA ILE A 82 11.73 -0.01 14.53
C ILE A 82 11.86 0.90 13.31
N VAL A 83 11.01 1.92 13.17
CA VAL A 83 11.09 2.83 12.01
C VAL A 83 12.42 3.59 12.01
N THR A 84 12.85 4.13 13.15
CA THR A 84 14.10 4.90 13.22
C THR A 84 15.34 4.02 13.05
N LEU A 85 15.44 2.90 13.78
CA LEU A 85 16.64 2.07 13.74
C LEU A 85 16.63 1.17 12.51
N LYS A 86 15.64 0.28 12.37
CA LYS A 86 15.62 -0.69 11.26
C LYS A 86 15.46 0.01 9.91
N TYR A 87 14.46 0.88 9.76
CA TYR A 87 14.19 1.45 8.43
C TYR A 87 15.16 2.57 8.07
N VAL A 88 15.36 3.59 8.92
CA VAL A 88 16.28 4.69 8.56
C VAL A 88 17.74 4.24 8.50
N THR A 89 18.23 3.41 9.44
CA THR A 89 19.66 3.03 9.36
C THR A 89 19.96 1.92 8.37
N PHE A 90 19.06 0.95 8.14
CA PHE A 90 19.36 -0.16 7.23
C PHE A 90 18.86 0.11 5.81
N LEU A 91 17.60 0.52 5.65
CA LEU A 91 16.99 0.67 4.32
C LEU A 91 17.58 1.86 3.56
N MET A 92 17.77 3.01 4.22
CA MET A 92 18.39 4.18 3.58
C MET A 92 19.90 4.02 3.34
N ARG A 93 20.57 3.08 4.03
CA ARG A 93 21.98 2.76 3.75
C ARG A 93 22.14 1.70 2.67
N ALA A 94 21.13 0.87 2.46
CA ALA A 94 21.13 -0.20 1.46
C ALA A 94 20.34 0.22 0.20
N ASP A 95 20.56 1.46 -0.24
CA ASP A 95 19.97 2.03 -1.45
C ASP A 95 20.86 1.72 -2.67
N ASN A 96 20.23 1.44 -3.82
CA ASN A 96 20.88 1.20 -5.11
C ASN A 96 20.61 2.39 -6.03
N ASP A 97 21.40 3.45 -5.93
CA ASP A 97 21.24 4.65 -6.78
C ASP A 97 19.82 5.26 -6.75
N GLY A 98 19.13 5.21 -5.61
CA GLY A 98 17.80 5.81 -5.42
C GLY A 98 16.62 4.85 -5.63
N GLU A 99 16.88 3.59 -5.98
CA GLU A 99 15.86 2.54 -6.01
C GLU A 99 15.82 1.82 -4.64
N GLY A 100 14.87 2.20 -3.80
CA GLY A 100 14.59 1.51 -2.54
C GLY A 100 13.65 0.32 -2.72
N GLY A 101 14.00 -0.86 -2.17
CA GLY A 101 13.07 -1.98 -2.07
C GLY A 101 13.70 -3.37 -2.17
N VAL A 102 12.90 -4.41 -1.91
CA VAL A 102 13.33 -5.82 -1.95
C VAL A 102 13.88 -6.21 -3.34
N LEU A 103 13.33 -5.64 -4.41
CA LEU A 103 13.77 -5.87 -5.79
C LEU A 103 15.09 -5.17 -6.12
N ALA A 104 15.31 -3.97 -5.59
CA ALA A 104 16.58 -3.25 -5.74
C ALA A 104 17.71 -3.92 -4.93
N LEU A 105 17.39 -4.45 -3.74
CA LEU A 105 18.31 -5.27 -2.95
C LEU A 105 18.65 -6.59 -3.64
N LEU A 106 17.69 -7.21 -4.33
CA LEU A 106 17.95 -8.37 -5.17
C LEU A 106 18.89 -8.03 -6.34
N ALA A 107 18.67 -6.89 -7.00
CA ALA A 107 19.54 -6.40 -8.08
C ALA A 107 20.98 -6.09 -7.60
N LEU A 108 21.13 -5.46 -6.43
CA LEU A 108 22.42 -5.24 -5.77
C LEU A 108 23.13 -6.54 -5.41
N ALA A 109 22.41 -7.47 -4.78
CA ALA A 109 22.97 -8.76 -4.36
C ALA A 109 23.40 -9.61 -5.57
N GLN A 110 22.70 -9.53 -6.69
CA GLN A 110 23.09 -10.19 -7.93
C GLN A 110 24.35 -9.57 -8.55
N ARG A 111 24.50 -8.24 -8.50
CA ARG A 111 25.69 -7.52 -9.00
C ARG A 111 26.95 -7.84 -8.17
N GLY A 112 26.83 -7.97 -6.86
CA GLY A 112 27.96 -8.22 -5.95
C GLY A 112 28.45 -9.68 -5.90
N THR A 113 27.64 -10.67 -6.32
CA THR A 113 27.89 -12.09 -6.00
C THR A 113 27.95 -13.02 -7.21
N LYS A 114 28.99 -12.89 -8.04
CA LYS A 114 29.22 -13.76 -9.24
C LYS A 114 29.27 -15.27 -8.97
N LYS A 115 29.56 -15.72 -7.74
CA LYS A 115 29.70 -17.15 -7.38
C LYS A 115 28.48 -17.79 -6.68
N ARG A 116 27.46 -17.02 -6.28
CA ARG A 116 26.30 -17.52 -5.51
C ARG A 116 24.94 -17.09 -6.09
N GLY A 117 24.87 -16.84 -7.40
CA GLY A 117 23.68 -16.31 -8.08
C GLY A 117 22.40 -17.09 -7.79
N GLY A 118 22.45 -18.43 -7.74
CA GLY A 118 21.27 -19.25 -7.42
C GLY A 118 20.75 -19.06 -5.99
N LEU A 119 21.63 -18.93 -4.99
CA LEU A 119 21.24 -18.71 -3.60
C LEU A 119 20.71 -17.28 -3.38
N VAL A 120 21.32 -16.29 -4.03
CA VAL A 120 20.84 -14.90 -4.01
C VAL A 120 19.46 -14.80 -4.67
N LEU A 121 19.26 -15.49 -5.80
CA LEU A 121 17.96 -15.54 -6.47
C LEU A 121 16.91 -16.22 -5.58
N ALA A 122 17.25 -17.33 -4.91
CA ALA A 122 16.35 -18.00 -3.98
C ALA A 122 15.96 -17.09 -2.80
N LEU A 123 16.92 -16.39 -2.19
CA LEU A 123 16.64 -15.43 -1.12
C LEU A 123 15.77 -14.27 -1.59
N GLY A 124 16.01 -13.76 -2.80
CA GLY A 124 15.17 -12.74 -3.43
C GLY A 124 13.75 -13.23 -3.71
N ALA A 125 13.61 -14.44 -4.23
CA ALA A 125 12.31 -15.05 -4.49
C ALA A 125 11.53 -15.28 -3.18
N ILE A 126 12.19 -15.74 -2.12
CA ILE A 126 11.59 -15.86 -0.79
C ILE A 126 11.15 -14.48 -0.27
N GLY A 127 12.01 -13.47 -0.39
CA GLY A 127 11.67 -12.09 0.02
C GLY A 127 10.46 -11.53 -0.75
N ALA A 128 10.43 -11.73 -2.07
CA ALA A 128 9.30 -11.32 -2.91
C ALA A 128 8.01 -12.08 -2.58
N ALA A 129 8.09 -13.39 -2.29
CA ALA A 129 6.95 -14.20 -1.90
C ALA A 129 6.40 -13.77 -0.53
N LEU A 130 7.27 -13.46 0.44
CA LEU A 130 6.86 -12.94 1.75
C LEU A 130 6.20 -11.56 1.63
N PHE A 131 6.76 -10.68 0.79
CA PHE A 131 6.17 -9.37 0.52
C PHE A 131 4.80 -9.47 -0.16
N TYR A 132 4.67 -10.37 -1.15
CA TYR A 132 3.38 -10.63 -1.81
C TYR A 132 2.36 -11.23 -0.83
N GLY A 133 2.80 -12.13 0.06
CA GLY A 133 1.97 -12.67 1.13
C GLY A 133 1.41 -11.57 2.04
N ASP A 134 2.28 -10.67 2.51
CA ASP A 134 1.88 -9.53 3.35
C ASP A 134 0.87 -8.61 2.64
N ALA A 135 1.12 -8.31 1.36
CA ALA A 135 0.22 -7.49 0.53
C ALA A 135 -1.18 -8.12 0.34
N VAL A 136 -1.28 -9.46 0.33
CA VAL A 136 -2.56 -10.17 0.22
C VAL A 136 -3.25 -10.31 1.59
N ILE A 137 -2.50 -10.46 2.68
CA ILE A 137 -3.05 -10.68 4.03
C ILE A 137 -3.65 -9.39 4.60
N THR A 138 -3.02 -8.23 4.38
CA THR A 138 -3.43 -6.96 5.01
C THR A 138 -4.87 -6.53 4.69
N PRO A 139 -5.35 -6.55 3.43
CA PRO A 139 -6.76 -6.23 3.14
C PRO A 139 -7.74 -7.19 3.82
N ALA A 140 -7.40 -8.48 3.88
CA ALA A 140 -8.25 -9.50 4.49
C ALA A 140 -8.34 -9.31 6.01
N LEU A 141 -7.22 -9.13 6.70
CA LEU A 141 -7.20 -8.94 8.16
C LEU A 141 -7.84 -7.61 8.57
N SER A 142 -7.62 -6.54 7.81
CA SER A 142 -8.20 -5.24 8.11
C SER A 142 -9.73 -5.27 8.01
N VAL A 143 -10.28 -5.83 6.93
CA VAL A 143 -11.74 -5.98 6.76
C VAL A 143 -12.33 -6.90 7.82
N LEU A 144 -11.69 -8.05 8.09
CA LEU A 144 -12.19 -8.99 9.10
C LEU A 144 -12.20 -8.36 10.50
N SER A 145 -11.11 -7.67 10.89
CA SER A 145 -11.00 -6.99 12.18
C SER A 145 -12.05 -5.88 12.33
N ALA A 146 -12.33 -5.13 11.26
CA ALA A 146 -13.36 -4.10 11.26
C ALA A 146 -14.77 -4.68 11.47
N VAL A 147 -15.08 -5.79 10.80
CA VAL A 147 -16.38 -6.46 10.96
C VAL A 147 -16.50 -7.16 12.32
N GLU A 148 -15.42 -7.76 12.83
CA GLU A 148 -15.38 -8.31 14.19
C GLU A 148 -15.59 -7.24 15.27
N GLY A 149 -15.09 -6.02 15.05
CA GLY A 149 -15.34 -4.88 15.93
C GLY A 149 -16.84 -4.57 16.10
N LEU A 150 -17.69 -4.92 15.15
CA LEU A 150 -19.14 -4.72 15.27
C LEU A 150 -19.78 -5.61 16.35
N LYS A 151 -19.13 -6.72 16.74
CA LYS A 151 -19.59 -7.59 17.85
C LYS A 151 -19.56 -6.90 19.20
N THR A 152 -18.67 -5.91 19.38
CA THR A 152 -18.51 -5.24 20.68
C THR A 152 -19.56 -4.15 20.92
N LEU A 153 -20.46 -3.91 19.94
CA LEU A 153 -21.53 -2.92 20.07
C LEU A 153 -22.70 -3.48 20.91
N PRO A 154 -23.09 -2.78 22.01
CA PRO A 154 -24.21 -3.21 22.83
C PRO A 154 -25.52 -3.16 22.02
N GLY A 155 -26.26 -4.27 22.04
CA GLY A 155 -27.58 -4.41 21.39
C GLY A 155 -27.58 -5.09 20.01
N ILE A 156 -26.44 -5.18 19.32
CA ILE A 156 -26.35 -5.77 17.97
C ILE A 156 -25.45 -7.02 17.93
N GLY A 157 -24.59 -7.21 18.95
CA GLY A 157 -23.61 -8.30 18.99
C GLY A 157 -24.19 -9.71 18.85
N GLN A 158 -25.42 -9.97 19.33
CA GLN A 158 -26.07 -11.28 19.19
C GLN A 158 -26.49 -11.61 17.74
N ALA A 159 -26.65 -10.62 16.87
CA ALA A 159 -26.98 -10.82 15.46
C ALA A 159 -25.74 -11.20 14.61
N PHE A 160 -24.53 -10.87 15.09
CA PHE A 160 -23.26 -11.10 14.41
C PHE A 160 -22.58 -12.39 14.88
N THR A 161 -23.16 -13.53 14.50
CA THR A 161 -22.49 -14.85 14.61
C THR A 161 -21.22 -14.87 13.76
N GLU A 162 -20.23 -15.67 14.15
CA GLU A 162 -18.95 -15.84 13.40
C GLU A 162 -19.18 -16.12 11.91
N ASN A 163 -20.11 -17.01 11.58
CA ASN A 163 -20.42 -17.34 10.19
C ASN A 163 -20.94 -16.13 9.39
N ARG A 164 -21.70 -15.23 10.03
CA ARG A 164 -22.22 -14.01 9.41
C ARG A 164 -21.10 -12.98 9.17
N ILE A 165 -20.15 -12.88 10.09
CA ILE A 165 -18.99 -11.99 9.97
C ILE A 165 -18.11 -12.42 8.79
N LEU A 166 -17.85 -13.73 8.67
CA LEU A 166 -17.10 -14.26 7.54
C LEU A 166 -17.81 -13.98 6.21
N LEU A 167 -19.13 -14.16 6.15
CA LEU A 167 -19.92 -13.86 4.94
C LEU A 167 -19.92 -12.36 4.60
N ILE A 168 -20.05 -11.48 5.60
CA ILE A 168 -19.99 -10.02 5.40
C ILE A 168 -18.59 -9.60 4.95
N GLY A 169 -17.54 -10.08 5.62
CA GLY A 169 -16.15 -9.78 5.26
C GLY A 169 -15.80 -10.27 3.86
N LEU A 170 -16.22 -11.48 3.50
CA LEU A 170 -16.08 -12.01 2.14
C LEU A 170 -16.85 -11.16 1.13
N GLY A 171 -18.09 -10.76 1.44
CA GLY A 171 -18.89 -9.88 0.60
C GLY A 171 -18.24 -8.52 0.38
N ILE A 172 -17.67 -7.91 1.43
CA ILE A 172 -16.93 -6.65 1.37
C ILE A 172 -15.69 -6.82 0.51
N LEU A 173 -14.88 -7.86 0.73
CA LEU A 173 -13.69 -8.13 -0.07
C LEU A 173 -14.05 -8.31 -1.55
N VAL A 174 -15.00 -9.18 -1.87
CA VAL A 174 -15.45 -9.39 -3.25
C VAL A 174 -15.95 -8.08 -3.87
N GLY A 175 -16.74 -7.29 -3.13
CA GLY A 175 -17.24 -5.99 -3.60
C GLY A 175 -16.12 -4.98 -3.86
N LEU A 176 -15.18 -4.83 -2.93
CA LEU A 176 -14.03 -3.93 -3.06
C LEU A 176 -13.14 -4.33 -4.25
N PHE A 177 -12.78 -5.61 -4.36
CA PHE A 177 -11.96 -6.10 -5.47
C PHE A 177 -12.69 -6.04 -6.82
N ALA A 178 -14.01 -6.24 -6.84
CA ALA A 178 -14.83 -6.09 -8.05
C ALA A 178 -14.95 -4.63 -8.51
N ILE A 179 -14.88 -3.66 -7.60
CA ILE A 179 -14.84 -2.23 -7.93
C ILE A 179 -13.43 -1.84 -8.38
N GLN A 180 -12.38 -2.32 -7.69
CA GLN A 180 -10.97 -2.05 -8.02
C GLN A 180 -10.58 -2.63 -9.39
N SER A 181 -11.14 -3.77 -9.80
CA SER A 181 -10.85 -4.39 -11.10
C SER A 181 -11.29 -3.56 -12.31
N LYS A 182 -12.20 -2.59 -12.13
CA LYS A 182 -12.66 -1.68 -13.19
C LYS A 182 -11.69 -0.53 -13.46
N GLY A 183 -10.58 -0.45 -12.70
CA GLY A 183 -9.52 0.53 -12.88
C GLY A 183 -9.87 1.88 -12.24
N THR A 184 -8.84 2.57 -11.75
CA THR A 184 -8.91 3.91 -11.15
C THR A 184 -9.19 5.03 -12.17
N ALA A 185 -9.67 4.70 -13.37
CA ALA A 185 -9.89 5.66 -14.47
C ALA A 185 -11.09 6.60 -14.25
N ALA A 186 -11.78 6.51 -13.12
CA ALA A 186 -12.92 7.34 -12.76
C ALA A 186 -12.61 8.38 -11.65
N VAL A 187 -11.33 8.52 -11.24
CA VAL A 187 -10.88 9.50 -10.23
C VAL A 187 -9.70 10.29 -10.75
#